data_AF-A0A660TRC2-F1
#
_entry.id   AF-A0A660TRC2-F1
#
_cell.length_a   1.000
_cell.length_b   1.000
_cell.length_c   1.000
_cell.angle_alpha   90.00
_cell.angle_beta   90.00
_cell.angle_gamma   90.00
#
_symmetry.space_group_name_H-M   'P 1'
#
loop_
_entity.id
_entity.type
_entity.pdbx_description
1 polymer ?
#
loop_
_entity_poly.entity_id
_entity_poly.type
_entity_poly.pdbx_seq_one_letter_code
_entity_poly.pdbx_strand_id
1 'polypeptide(L)'
;EKDWSPEQISKRLKLEDKLDISFVRIYQLIEQDKQKGGNLYTHLRFHHTGHRRAKYGAKYQGGIKDRVSISKRPEIVNDKTRVGDWEIDTIMRPLHSNTSKISPIKPMVKPFTIIF
;
A
#
# COMPACT_ATOMS: atom_id res chain seq x y z
N GLU A 1 19.56 10.35 -22.20
CA GLU A 1 18.19 10.03 -22.64
C GLU A 1 17.22 10.20 -21.49
N LYS A 2 15.93 10.44 -21.79
CA LYS A 2 14.89 10.61 -20.77
C LYS A 2 13.98 9.39 -20.79
N ASP A 3 14.00 8.59 -19.73
CA ASP A 3 13.12 7.44 -19.59
C ASP A 3 11.70 7.88 -19.21
N TRP A 4 10.71 7.40 -19.95
CA TRP A 4 9.30 7.70 -19.74
C TRP A 4 8.57 6.50 -19.16
N SER A 5 7.67 6.73 -18.20
CA SER A 5 6.75 5.69 -17.77
C SER A 5 5.74 5.35 -18.88
N PRO A 6 5.23 4.10 -18.93
CA PRO A 6 4.19 3.71 -19.91
C PRO A 6 2.95 4.62 -19.91
N GLU A 7 2.57 5.15 -18.74
CA GLU A 7 1.47 6.12 -18.62
C GLU A 7 1.78 7.46 -19.29
N GLN A 8 3.02 7.94 -19.16
CA GLN A 8 3.46 9.16 -19.84
C GLN A 8 3.55 8.95 -21.35
N ILE A 9 4.03 7.78 -21.80
CA ILE A 9 4.07 7.43 -23.22
C ILE A 9 2.65 7.40 -23.79
N SER A 10 1.70 6.73 -23.12
CA SER A 10 0.29 6.69 -23.54
C SER A 10 -0.31 8.09 -23.67
N LYS A 11 -0.09 8.98 -22.69
CA LYS A 11 -0.57 10.37 -22.76
C LYS A 11 0.08 11.16 -23.89
N ARG A 12 1.39 10.98 -24.13
CA ARG A 12 2.10 11.65 -25.23
C ARG A 12 1.62 11.19 -26.59
N LEU A 13 1.49 9.89 -26.80
CA LEU A 13 0.98 9.33 -28.06
C LEU A 13 -0.41 9.88 -28.38
N LYS A 14 -1.25 10.09 -27.36
CA LYS A 14 -2.56 10.70 -27.53
C LYS A 14 -2.51 12.18 -27.92
N LEU A 15 -1.54 12.93 -27.39
CA LEU A 15 -1.40 14.38 -27.64
C LEU A 15 -0.65 14.69 -28.95
N GLU A 16 0.45 13.99 -29.20
CA GLU A 16 1.39 14.24 -30.30
C GLU A 16 0.95 13.49 -31.56
N ASP A 17 0.67 12.18 -31.44
CA ASP A 17 0.41 11.30 -32.59
C ASP A 17 -1.07 10.98 -32.81
N LYS A 18 -1.96 11.49 -31.95
CA LYS A 18 -3.40 11.17 -31.92
C LYS A 18 -3.70 9.66 -31.82
N LEU A 19 -2.75 8.88 -31.30
CA LEU A 19 -2.86 7.44 -31.11
C LEU A 19 -3.32 7.14 -29.68
N ASP A 20 -4.46 6.49 -29.54
CA ASP A 20 -4.97 6.06 -28.23
C ASP A 20 -4.51 4.62 -27.93
N ILE A 21 -3.31 4.51 -27.35
CA ILE A 21 -2.75 3.23 -26.89
C ILE A 21 -2.86 3.19 -25.37
N SER A 22 -3.50 2.14 -24.85
CA SER A 22 -3.56 1.93 -23.41
C SER A 22 -2.17 1.64 -22.84
N PHE A 23 -1.86 2.21 -21.67
CA PHE A 23 -0.60 1.92 -20.98
C PHE A 23 -0.44 0.42 -20.67
N VAL A 24 -1.55 -0.31 -20.49
CA VAL A 24 -1.55 -1.78 -20.34
C VAL A 24 -0.93 -2.46 -21.57
N ARG A 25 -1.26 -1.99 -22.78
CA ARG A 25 -0.70 -2.54 -24.01
C ARG A 25 0.81 -2.28 -24.11
N ILE A 26 1.27 -1.11 -23.66
CA ILE A 26 2.69 -0.78 -23.57
C ILE A 26 3.41 -1.72 -22.60
N TYR A 27 2.81 -2.00 -21.43
CA TYR A 27 3.35 -3.00 -20.49
C TYR A 27 3.45 -4.40 -21.10
N GLN A 28 2.44 -4.85 -21.84
CA GLN A 28 2.49 -6.14 -22.54
C GLN A 28 3.63 -6.21 -23.56
N LEU A 29 3.83 -5.12 -24.32
CA LEU A 29 4.93 -5.04 -25.29
C LEU A 29 6.30 -5.14 -24.60
N ILE A 30 6.48 -4.43 -23.48
CA ILE A 30 7.72 -4.48 -22.69
C ILE A 30 7.99 -5.91 -22.18
N GLU A 31 6.96 -6.62 -21.69
CA GLU A 31 7.14 -8.00 -21.23
C GLU A 31 7.44 -8.97 -22.38
N GLN A 32 6.82 -8.77 -23.55
CA GLN A 32 7.14 -9.55 -24.76
C GLN A 32 8.57 -9.33 -25.24
N ASP A 33 9.04 -8.08 -25.23
CA ASP A 33 10.42 -7.72 -25.56
C ASP A 33 11.41 -8.40 -24.62
N LYS A 34 11.14 -8.32 -23.31
CA LYS A 34 11.93 -9.00 -22.28
C LYS A 34 11.98 -10.52 -22.48
N GLN A 35 10.86 -11.16 -22.85
CA GLN A 35 10.85 -12.60 -23.17
C GLN A 35 11.71 -12.95 -24.39
N LYS A 36 11.84 -12.02 -25.34
CA LYS A 36 12.71 -12.16 -26.51
C LYS A 36 14.18 -11.79 -26.22
N GLY A 37 14.50 -11.43 -24.98
CA GLY A 37 15.85 -11.00 -24.58
C GLY A 37 16.15 -9.54 -24.85
N GLY A 38 15.14 -8.72 -25.14
CA GLY A 38 15.26 -7.28 -25.28
C GLY A 38 15.46 -6.57 -23.94
N ASN A 39 15.71 -5.26 -24.01
CA ASN A 39 16.11 -4.43 -22.87
C ASN A 39 15.08 -3.35 -22.51
N LEU A 40 13.89 -3.29 -23.11
CA LEU A 40 12.92 -2.22 -22.84
C LEU A 40 12.50 -2.14 -21.36
N TYR A 41 12.52 -3.27 -20.66
CA TYR A 41 12.18 -3.33 -19.24
C TYR A 41 13.18 -2.61 -18.33
N THR A 42 14.42 -2.37 -18.78
CA THR A 42 15.45 -1.69 -17.98
C THR A 42 15.12 -0.21 -17.80
N HIS A 43 14.46 0.39 -18.80
CA HIS A 43 14.02 1.79 -18.79
C HIS A 43 12.83 2.07 -17.85
N LEU A 44 12.26 1.04 -17.21
CA LEU A 44 11.21 1.24 -16.21
C LEU A 44 11.82 1.83 -14.93
N ARG A 45 11.21 2.91 -14.43
CA ARG A 45 11.66 3.61 -13.21
C ARG A 45 11.87 2.69 -11.99
N PHE A 46 11.08 1.62 -11.88
CA PHE A 46 11.17 0.66 -10.78
C PHE A 46 12.27 -0.40 -10.97
N HIS A 47 12.77 -0.60 -12.20
CA HIS A 47 13.85 -1.56 -12.46
C HIS A 47 15.15 -1.13 -11.75
N HIS A 48 15.47 0.16 -11.79
CA HIS A 48 16.67 0.71 -11.15
C HIS A 48 16.58 0.81 -9.63
N THR A 49 15.38 0.69 -9.04
CA THR A 49 15.23 0.96 -7.61
C THR A 49 15.84 -0.11 -6.70
N GLY A 50 16.28 -1.28 -7.18
CA GLY A 50 17.09 -2.25 -6.41
C GLY A 50 16.44 -2.81 -5.13
N HIS A 51 15.30 -2.27 -4.71
CA HIS A 51 14.59 -2.64 -3.51
C HIS A 51 13.76 -3.86 -3.86
N ARG A 52 14.31 -5.06 -3.58
CA ARG A 52 13.45 -6.20 -3.27
C ARG A 52 12.45 -5.70 -2.24
N ARG A 53 11.15 -5.80 -2.54
CA ARG A 53 10.11 -5.68 -1.51
C ARG A 53 10.59 -6.53 -0.33
N ALA A 54 10.65 -5.94 0.87
CA ALA A 54 11.08 -6.65 2.06
C ALA A 54 10.37 -8.01 2.06
N LYS A 55 11.15 -9.10 2.05
CA LYS A 55 10.58 -10.42 2.27
C LYS A 55 9.98 -10.37 3.67
N TYR A 56 8.67 -10.20 3.79
CA TYR A 56 7.97 -10.39 5.05
C TYR A 56 8.19 -11.85 5.46
N GLY A 57 9.19 -12.07 6.31
CA GLY A 57 9.84 -13.37 6.43
C GLY A 57 10.71 -13.50 7.67
N ALA A 58 10.30 -12.84 8.74
CA ALA A 58 10.47 -13.27 10.12
C ALA A 58 9.39 -12.51 10.88
N LYS A 59 8.42 -13.22 11.47
CA LYS A 59 7.42 -12.56 12.31
C LYS A 59 8.19 -11.85 13.42
N TYR A 60 8.22 -10.52 13.41
CA TYR A 60 8.76 -9.76 14.52
C TYR A 60 7.97 -10.17 15.76
N GLN A 61 8.61 -10.95 16.65
CA GLN A 61 8.03 -11.41 17.92
C GLN A 61 8.18 -10.37 19.03
N GLY A 62 8.83 -9.23 18.74
CA GLY A 62 9.06 -8.17 19.71
C GLY A 62 7.82 -7.29 19.92
N GLY A 63 7.68 -6.77 21.13
CA GLY A 63 6.80 -5.63 21.38
C GLY A 63 7.48 -4.31 21.00
N ILE A 64 6.69 -3.27 20.72
CA ILE A 64 7.19 -1.90 20.52
C ILE A 64 7.98 -1.48 21.77
N LYS A 65 9.24 -1.04 21.58
CA LYS A 65 10.07 -0.52 22.67
C LYS A 65 9.38 0.70 23.28
N ASP A 66 9.33 0.76 24.62
CA ASP A 66 8.70 1.85 25.37
C ASP A 66 7.20 2.03 25.10
N ARG A 67 6.49 0.94 24.73
CA ARG A 67 5.02 1.00 24.59
C ARG A 67 4.38 1.42 25.91
N VAL A 68 3.53 2.44 25.84
CA VAL A 68 2.69 2.86 26.96
C VAL A 68 1.42 1.99 26.95
N SER A 69 1.10 1.37 28.08
CA SER A 69 -0.15 0.61 28.22
C SER A 69 -1.35 1.53 27.98
N ILE A 70 -2.43 1.00 27.41
CA ILE A 70 -3.71 1.71 27.27
C ILE A 70 -4.21 2.27 28.61
N SER A 71 -3.85 1.64 29.73
CA SER A 71 -4.22 2.07 31.08
C SER A 71 -3.45 3.29 31.59
N LYS A 72 -2.33 3.64 30.95
CA LYS A 72 -1.50 4.79 31.33
C LYS A 72 -1.78 6.03 30.47
N ARG A 73 -2.78 5.99 29.58
CA ARG A 73 -3.14 7.15 28.76
C ARG A 73 -3.81 8.23 29.62
N PRO A 74 -3.57 9.52 29.34
CA PRO A 74 -4.25 10.59 30.04
C PRO A 74 -5.75 10.61 29.69
N GLU A 75 -6.59 10.98 30.65
CA GLU A 75 -8.06 10.91 30.53
C GLU A 75 -8.61 11.75 29.38
N ILE A 76 -7.93 12.85 29.03
CA ILE A 76 -8.27 13.72 27.88
C ILE A 76 -8.38 12.97 26.54
N VAL A 77 -7.70 11.82 26.42
CA VAL A 77 -7.79 10.94 25.23
C VAL A 77 -9.11 10.16 25.22
N ASN A 78 -9.63 9.76 26.39
CA ASN A 78 -10.98 9.16 26.49
C ASN A 78 -12.06 10.16 26.10
N ASP A 79 -11.87 11.42 26.46
CA ASP A 79 -12.83 12.50 26.19
C ASP A 79 -12.88 12.87 24.70
N LYS A 80 -11.91 12.40 23.89
CA LYS A 80 -11.79 12.66 22.44
C LYS A 80 -11.82 14.16 22.09
N THR A 81 -11.41 15.00 23.02
CA THR A 81 -11.45 16.47 22.89
C THR A 81 -10.25 17.03 22.13
N ARG A 82 -9.16 16.27 22.04
CA ARG A 82 -7.91 16.67 21.38
C ARG A 82 -7.83 16.13 19.95
N VAL A 83 -7.50 17.02 19.01
CA VAL A 83 -7.21 16.66 17.61
C VAL A 83 -5.72 16.34 17.49
N GLY A 84 -5.36 15.20 16.88
CA GLY A 84 -3.97 14.78 16.65
C GLY A 84 -3.60 13.43 17.25
N ASP A 85 -4.47 12.82 18.06
CA ASP A 85 -4.31 11.44 18.52
C ASP A 85 -4.82 10.47 17.44
N TRP A 86 -3.91 9.91 16.65
CA TRP A 86 -4.23 8.86 15.68
C TRP A 86 -4.28 7.51 16.40
N GLU A 87 -5.48 7.06 16.80
CA GLU A 87 -5.68 5.74 17.41
C GLU A 87 -5.69 4.64 16.33
N ILE A 88 -4.80 3.65 16.46
CA ILE A 88 -4.85 2.40 15.69
C ILE A 88 -5.10 1.27 16.70
N ASP A 89 -6.33 0.73 16.72
CA ASP A 89 -6.69 -0.39 17.59
C ASP A 89 -5.95 -1.66 17.17
N THR A 90 -4.92 -2.05 17.91
CA THR A 90 -4.33 -3.39 17.80
C THR A 90 -4.94 -4.29 18.87
N ILE A 91 -5.90 -5.13 18.47
CA ILE A 91 -6.43 -6.19 19.33
C ILE A 91 -5.33 -7.24 19.53
N MET A 92 -4.62 -7.16 20.65
CA MET A 92 -3.69 -8.21 21.08
C MET A 92 -4.51 -9.43 21.53
N ARG A 93 -4.50 -10.52 20.76
CA ARG A 93 -5.05 -11.80 21.22
C ARG A 93 -4.10 -12.40 22.28
N PRO A 94 -4.62 -12.91 23.41
CA PRO A 94 -3.83 -13.76 24.31
C PRO A 94 -3.31 -14.97 23.54
N LEU A 95 -2.05 -15.35 23.80
CA LEU A 95 -1.43 -16.52 23.19
C LEU A 95 -2.14 -17.80 23.69
N HIS A 96 -2.96 -18.40 22.83
CA HIS A 96 -3.57 -19.74 22.87
C HIS A 96 -4.23 -20.24 24.19
N SER A 97 -5.56 -20.37 24.15
CA SER A 97 -6.25 -21.61 24.55
C SER A 97 -7.47 -21.80 23.63
N ASN A 98 -7.62 -23.03 23.13
CA ASN A 98 -8.57 -23.40 22.09
C ASN A 98 -10.01 -23.21 22.55
N THR A 99 -10.77 -22.31 21.92
CA THR A 99 -12.21 -22.47 21.65
C THR A 99 -12.68 -21.39 20.67
N SER A 100 -13.27 -21.85 19.57
CA SER A 100 -13.86 -21.05 18.50
C SER A 100 -15.21 -20.49 18.93
N LYS A 101 -15.30 -19.17 19.10
CA LYS A 101 -16.55 -18.42 18.93
C LYS A 101 -16.26 -17.17 18.12
N ILE A 102 -16.82 -17.13 16.92
CA ILE A 102 -16.81 -15.97 16.03
C ILE A 102 -18.08 -15.18 16.38
N SER A 103 -17.93 -13.97 16.90
CA SER A 103 -19.01 -12.99 17.01
C SER A 103 -19.04 -12.12 15.74
N PRO A 104 -20.22 -11.84 15.15
CA PRO A 104 -20.28 -11.11 13.89
C PRO A 104 -19.95 -9.62 14.08
N ILE A 105 -19.22 -9.09 13.11
CA ILE A 105 -18.86 -7.69 12.94
C ILE A 105 -20.15 -6.86 12.84
N LYS A 106 -20.29 -5.82 13.67
CA LYS A 106 -21.28 -4.75 13.43
C LYS A 106 -20.63 -3.68 12.56
N PRO A 107 -21.09 -3.43 11.32
CA PRO A 107 -20.68 -2.25 10.58
C PRO A 107 -21.33 -1.02 11.21
N MET A 108 -20.54 -0.12 11.78
CA MET A 108 -21.01 1.24 12.04
C MET A 108 -20.82 2.05 10.77
N VAL A 109 -21.82 1.97 9.89
CA VAL A 109 -21.97 2.92 8.79
C VAL A 109 -22.21 4.31 9.39
N LYS A 110 -21.33 5.26 9.09
CA LYS A 110 -21.77 6.64 8.83
C LYS A 110 -21.09 7.15 7.56
N PRO A 111 -21.83 7.90 6.73
CA PRO A 111 -21.46 8.20 5.37
C PRO A 111 -20.54 9.43 5.33
N PHE A 112 -20.18 9.81 4.11
CA PHE A 112 -19.55 11.07 3.70
C PHE A 112 -18.01 11.04 3.72
N THR A 113 -17.28 11.48 2.70
CA THR A 113 -17.56 11.94 1.33
C THR A 113 -16.16 12.03 0.71
N ILE A 114 -16.00 11.56 -0.53
CA ILE A 114 -14.77 11.76 -1.32
C ILE A 114 -14.61 13.27 -1.55
N ILE A 115 -13.45 13.82 -1.20
CA ILE A 115 -13.00 15.13 -1.68
C ILE A 115 -11.74 14.84 -2.50
N PHE A 116 -11.72 15.39 -3.72
CA PHE A 116 -10.78 15.20 -4.81
C PHE A 116 -9.30 15.30 -4.44
#